data_AF-A0A3D2S0C6-F1
#
_entry.id   AF-A0A3D2S0C6-F1
#
_cell.length_a   1.000
_cell.length_b   1.000
_cell.length_c   1.000
_cell.angle_alpha   90.00
_cell.angle_beta   90.00
_cell.angle_gamma   90.00
#
_symmetry.space_group_name_H-M   'P 1'
#
loop_
_entity.id
_entity.type
_entity.pdbx_description
1 polymer ?
#
loop_
_entity_poly.entity_id
_entity_poly.type
_entity_poly.pdbx_seq_one_letter_code
_entity_poly.pdbx_strand_id
1 'polypeptide(L)'
;MKANLLNQLSLNLKLKREFHRSIPYRATDWIDLDLVYYLPLGFKAKLVGEFRGGRSTEEGSQNLGLEDYVLMRPKLAKQFGNYMNGFIGGVFVVGKYMQLTDYLFTPNAVDFGLELEF
;
A
#
# COMPACT_ATOMS: atom_id res chain seq x y z
N MET A 1 -8.84 -9.00 31.43
CA MET A 1 -9.48 -9.24 30.12
C MET A 1 -8.43 -9.82 29.18
N LYS A 2 -8.53 -11.09 28.80
CA LYS A 2 -7.73 -11.65 27.69
C LYS A 2 -8.43 -11.26 26.39
N ALA A 3 -7.90 -10.28 25.67
CA ALA A 3 -8.40 -9.92 24.36
C ALA A 3 -8.17 -11.09 23.39
N ASN A 4 -9.22 -11.49 22.67
CA ASN A 4 -9.15 -12.55 21.67
C ASN A 4 -8.46 -11.98 20.41
N LEU A 5 -7.13 -12.06 20.37
CA LEU A 5 -6.24 -11.48 19.35
C LEU A 5 -6.63 -11.85 17.90
N LEU A 6 -7.25 -13.01 17.69
CA LEU A 6 -7.64 -13.51 16.37
C LEU A 6 -8.75 -12.69 15.70
N ASN A 7 -9.62 -12.02 16.46
CA ASN A 7 -10.70 -11.19 15.90
C ASN A 7 -10.29 -9.73 15.67
N GLN A 8 -9.06 -9.36 16.04
CA GLN A 8 -8.57 -7.98 15.97
C GLN A 8 -7.68 -7.74 14.76
N LEU A 9 -7.25 -8.79 14.06
CA LEU A 9 -6.32 -8.71 12.95
C LEU A 9 -6.93 -9.34 11.69
N SER A 10 -6.94 -8.56 10.61
CA SER A 10 -7.19 -9.05 9.26
C SER A 10 -5.94 -8.81 8.42
N LEU A 11 -5.44 -9.86 7.78
CA LEU A 11 -4.30 -9.81 6.89
C LEU A 11 -4.67 -10.46 5.55
N ASN A 12 -4.49 -9.73 4.48
CA ASN A 12 -4.55 -10.24 3.12
C ASN A 12 -3.18 -10.02 2.45
N LEU A 13 -2.55 -11.10 2.03
CA LEU A 13 -1.27 -11.09 1.34
C LEU A 13 -1.44 -11.76 -0.02
N LYS A 14 -1.12 -11.05 -1.09
CA LYS A 14 -1.07 -11.59 -2.45
C LYS A 14 0.37 -11.54 -2.92
N LEU A 15 0.85 -12.68 -3.39
CA LEU A 15 2.18 -12.85 -3.96
C LEU A 15 2.02 -13.37 -5.38
N LYS A 16 2.73 -12.78 -6.34
CA LYS A 16 2.80 -13.32 -7.69
C LYS A 16 4.20 -13.16 -8.26
N ARG A 17 4.60 -14.21 -8.98
CA ARG A 17 5.81 -14.27 -9.76
C ARG A 17 5.46 -14.77 -11.17
N GLU A 18 5.73 -13.97 -12.19
CA GLU A 18 5.53 -14.33 -13.59
C GLU A 18 6.83 -14.85 -14.18
N PHE A 19 6.82 -16.11 -14.65
CA PHE A 19 7.99 -16.79 -15.22
C PHE A 19 8.10 -16.66 -16.75
N HIS A 20 7.20 -15.90 -17.39
CA HIS A 20 7.12 -15.79 -18.86
C HIS A 20 7.85 -14.53 -19.35
N ARG A 21 8.01 -14.41 -20.69
CA ARG A 21 8.63 -13.25 -21.36
C ARG A 21 8.08 -11.94 -20.80
N SER A 22 8.96 -11.03 -20.37
CA SER A 22 8.59 -9.79 -19.69
C SER A 22 7.67 -8.93 -20.55
N ILE A 23 6.47 -8.64 -20.04
CA ILE A 23 5.55 -7.69 -20.66
C ILE A 23 5.99 -6.28 -20.24
N PRO A 24 6.14 -5.31 -21.16
CA PRO A 24 6.53 -3.94 -20.83
C PRO A 24 5.64 -3.35 -19.72
N TYR A 25 6.26 -2.56 -18.83
CA TYR A 25 5.67 -1.90 -17.66
C TYR A 25 5.03 -2.82 -16.62
N ARG A 26 5.09 -4.15 -16.80
CA ARG A 26 4.54 -5.13 -15.87
C ARG A 26 5.63 -5.75 -15.02
N ALA A 27 5.47 -5.67 -13.69
CA ALA A 27 6.45 -6.26 -12.78
C ALA A 27 6.33 -7.79 -12.82
N THR A 28 7.46 -8.48 -12.97
CA THR A 28 7.52 -9.94 -12.89
C THR A 28 7.24 -10.43 -11.48
N ASP A 29 7.71 -9.69 -10.49
CA ASP A 29 7.55 -9.99 -9.07
C ASP A 29 6.75 -8.89 -8.41
N TRP A 30 5.68 -9.25 -7.71
CA TRP A 30 4.90 -8.30 -6.94
C TRP A 30 4.29 -8.89 -5.69
N ILE A 31 4.12 -8.02 -4.70
CA ILE A 31 3.53 -8.32 -3.40
C ILE A 31 2.50 -7.24 -3.10
N ASP A 32 1.27 -7.63 -2.76
CA ASP A 32 0.28 -6.74 -2.19
C ASP A 32 -0.08 -7.19 -0.77
N LEU A 33 -0.12 -6.23 0.14
CA LEU A 33 -0.44 -6.40 1.55
C LEU A 33 -1.63 -5.49 1.89
N ASP A 34 -2.70 -6.04 2.44
CA ASP A 34 -3.74 -5.27 3.15
C ASP A 34 -3.83 -5.81 4.58
N LEU A 35 -3.37 -4.99 5.52
CA LEU A 35 -3.36 -5.27 6.95
C LEU A 35 -4.34 -4.33 7.65
N VAL A 36 -5.27 -4.87 8.42
CA VAL A 36 -6.19 -4.11 9.27
C VAL A 36 -6.09 -4.66 10.69
N TYR A 37 -5.86 -3.77 11.65
CA TYR A 37 -5.79 -4.11 13.06
C TYR A 37 -6.70 -3.20 13.89
N TYR A 38 -7.58 -3.82 14.68
CA TYR A 38 -8.47 -3.14 15.61
C TYR A 38 -7.80 -3.04 16.97
N LEU A 39 -7.30 -1.84 17.25
CA LEU A 39 -6.66 -1.47 18.50
C LEU A 39 -7.71 -1.27 19.62
N PRO A 40 -7.32 -1.37 20.90
CA PRO A 40 -8.17 -0.97 22.01
C PRO A 40 -8.68 0.47 21.85
N LEU A 41 -9.76 0.81 22.58
CA LEU A 41 -10.35 2.16 22.61
C LEU A 41 -10.93 2.65 21.25
N GLY A 42 -11.30 1.71 20.37
CA GLY A 42 -12.02 1.99 19.13
C GLY A 42 -11.14 2.51 17.98
N PHE A 43 -9.83 2.34 18.07
CA PHE A 43 -8.91 2.68 16.99
C PHE A 43 -8.81 1.56 15.95
N LYS A 44 -8.71 1.93 14.67
CA LYS A 44 -8.49 1.03 13.55
C LYS A 44 -7.22 1.46 12.82
N ALA A 45 -6.18 0.65 12.93
CA ALA A 45 -4.98 0.79 12.11
C ALA A 45 -5.16 0.01 10.81
N LYS A 46 -4.80 0.62 9.69
CA LYS A 46 -4.75 0.01 8.37
C LYS A 46 -3.39 0.27 7.75
N LEU A 47 -2.80 -0.73 7.11
CA LEU A 47 -1.59 -0.59 6.30
C LEU A 47 -1.83 -1.31 4.97
N VAL A 48 -1.82 -0.54 3.88
CA VAL A 48 -1.75 -1.11 2.54
C VAL A 48 -0.31 -1.00 2.06
N GLY A 49 0.30 -2.14 1.75
CA GLY A 49 1.65 -2.23 1.21
C GLY A 49 1.62 -2.77 -0.22
N GLU A 50 2.45 -2.23 -1.08
CA GLU A 50 2.63 -2.68 -2.46
C GLU A 50 4.13 -2.73 -2.75
N PHE A 51 4.61 -3.89 -3.18
CA PHE A 51 5.94 -4.03 -3.78
C PHE A 51 5.77 -4.38 -5.24
N ARG A 52 6.55 -3.72 -6.08
CA ARG A 52 6.74 -4.10 -7.48
C ARG A 52 8.23 -4.20 -7.73
N GLY A 53 8.65 -5.35 -8.24
CA GLY A 53 10.00 -5.53 -8.78
C GLY A 53 10.22 -4.68 -10.04
N GLY A 54 11.47 -4.65 -10.49
CA GLY A 54 11.84 -3.90 -11.68
C GLY A 54 11.03 -4.30 -12.92
N ARG A 55 10.85 -3.35 -13.84
CA ARG A 55 10.02 -3.49 -15.04
C ARG A 55 10.80 -3.10 -16.29
N SER A 56 10.57 -3.81 -17.39
CA SER A 56 11.09 -3.45 -18.71
C SER A 56 10.24 -2.35 -19.35
N THR A 57 10.85 -1.48 -20.16
CA THR A 57 10.17 -0.46 -20.98
C THR A 57 10.03 -0.92 -22.43
N GLU A 58 9.31 -0.16 -23.27
CA GLU A 58 9.06 -0.49 -24.69
C GLU A 58 10.32 -0.40 -25.57
N GLU A 59 11.30 0.43 -25.20
CA GLU A 59 12.55 0.62 -25.94
C GLU A 59 13.67 -0.29 -25.39
N GLY A 60 13.97 -1.36 -26.13
CA GLY A 60 15.33 -1.91 -26.24
C GLY A 60 15.89 -2.76 -25.08
N SER A 61 16.13 -4.04 -25.38
CA SER A 61 17.09 -4.96 -24.74
C SER A 61 17.08 -5.05 -23.21
N GLN A 62 16.46 -6.10 -22.65
CA GLN A 62 16.85 -6.83 -21.41
C GLN A 62 17.12 -6.03 -20.11
N ASN A 63 17.08 -4.71 -20.12
CA ASN A 63 17.43 -3.84 -19.03
C ASN A 63 16.14 -3.32 -18.40
N LEU A 64 16.05 -3.48 -17.08
CA LEU A 64 14.95 -2.95 -16.28
C LEU A 64 15.05 -1.42 -16.33
N GLY A 65 14.22 -0.79 -17.15
CA GLY A 65 14.15 0.67 -17.28
C GLY A 65 13.43 1.35 -16.11
N LEU A 66 12.65 0.59 -15.34
CA LEU A 66 12.00 1.04 -14.12
C LEU A 66 12.48 0.22 -12.93
N GLU A 67 13.01 0.90 -11.92
CA GLU A 67 13.47 0.30 -10.67
C GLU A 67 12.31 -0.25 -9.83
N ASP A 68 12.68 -1.08 -8.87
CA ASP A 68 11.79 -1.59 -7.85
C ASP A 68 11.33 -0.46 -6.90
N TYR A 69 10.16 -0.67 -6.32
CA TYR A 69 9.66 0.24 -5.29
C TYR A 69 8.80 -0.50 -4.28
N VAL A 70 8.75 0.10 -3.09
CA VAL A 70 7.79 -0.23 -2.03
C VAL A 70 6.93 0.99 -1.77
N LEU A 71 5.62 0.81 -1.82
CA LEU A 71 4.61 1.81 -1.52
C LEU A 71 3.85 1.39 -0.26
N MET A 72 3.76 2.27 0.71
CA MET A 72 3.10 2.03 1.99
C MET A 72 2.07 3.13 2.23
N ARG A 73 0.86 2.73 2.62
CA ARG A 73 -0.25 3.63 2.95
C ARG A 73 -0.78 3.32 4.35
N PRO A 74 -0.10 3.76 5.42
CA PRO A 74 -0.62 3.64 6.77
C PRO A 74 -1.80 4.61 6.98
N LYS A 75 -2.85 4.16 7.68
CA LYS A 75 -3.96 4.97 8.16
C LYS A 75 -4.34 4.52 9.57
N LEU A 76 -4.46 5.44 10.50
CA LEU A 76 -5.03 5.23 11.81
C LEU A 76 -6.34 6.02 11.88
N ALA A 77 -7.45 5.35 12.17
CA ALA A 77 -8.76 5.95 12.27
C ALA A 77 -9.40 5.65 13.62
N LYS A 78 -10.34 6.50 14.05
CA LYS A 78 -11.14 6.31 15.24
C LYS A 78 -12.54 6.85 15.02
N GLN A 79 -13.52 6.00 15.29
CA GLN A 79 -14.93 6.38 15.29
C GLN A 79 -15.28 7.06 16.61
N PHE A 80 -15.97 8.19 16.54
CA PHE A 80 -16.50 8.97 17.65
C PHE A 80 -18.03 8.99 17.56
N GLY A 81 -18.68 8.23 18.44
CA GLY A 81 -20.11 8.00 18.33
C GLY A 81 -20.47 7.22 17.06
N ASN A 82 -21.63 7.48 16.48
CA ASN A 82 -22.12 6.73 15.32
C ASN A 82 -21.83 7.41 13.98
N TYR A 83 -21.48 8.70 13.98
CA TYR A 83 -21.56 9.56 12.79
C TYR A 83 -20.27 10.30 12.44
N MET A 84 -19.21 10.13 13.24
CA MET A 84 -17.95 10.85 13.02
C MET A 84 -16.79 9.89 13.09
N ASN A 85 -15.87 10.00 12.14
CA ASN A 85 -14.65 9.21 12.09
C ASN A 85 -13.45 10.13 11.87
N GLY A 86 -12.54 10.19 12.84
CA GLY A 86 -11.28 10.92 12.67
C GLY A 86 -10.21 10.01 12.13
N PHE A 87 -9.33 10.52 11.27
CA PHE A 87 -8.19 9.77 10.76
C PHE A 87 -6.93 10.60 10.63
N ILE A 88 -5.80 9.90 10.68
CA ILE A 88 -4.49 10.34 10.22
C ILE A 88 -3.91 9.22 9.37
N GLY A 89 -3.25 9.55 8.27
CA GLY A 89 -2.63 8.59 7.40
C GLY A 89 -1.60 9.24 6.51
N GLY A 90 -1.08 8.47 5.58
CA GLY A 90 -0.14 8.97 4.61
C GLY A 90 0.13 7.97 3.52
N VAL A 91 0.98 8.39 2.60
CA VAL A 91 1.53 7.56 1.54
C VAL A 91 3.03 7.75 1.57
N PHE A 92 3.78 6.65 1.55
CA PHE A 92 5.22 6.63 1.63
C PHE A 92 5.78 5.69 0.58
N VAL A 93 6.84 6.12 -0.10
CA VAL A 93 7.55 5.34 -1.10
C VAL A 93 9.01 5.18 -0.70
N VAL A 94 9.52 3.97 -0.88
CA VAL A 94 10.94 3.66 -0.88
C VAL A 94 11.30 3.17 -2.29
N GLY A 95 12.34 3.74 -2.90
CA GLY A 95 12.70 3.49 -4.30
C GLY A 95 12.10 4.52 -5.28
N LYS A 96 12.23 4.26 -6.59
CA LYS A 96 11.69 5.15 -7.64
C LYS A 96 10.29 4.70 -8.05
N TYR A 97 9.27 5.30 -7.45
CA TYR A 97 7.89 5.02 -7.82
C TYR A 97 7.54 5.67 -9.16
N MET A 98 7.65 4.89 -10.22
CA MET A 98 7.36 5.29 -11.61
C MET A 98 6.42 4.25 -12.22
N GLN A 99 5.33 4.68 -12.86
CA GLN A 99 4.47 3.77 -13.63
C GLN A 99 4.86 3.74 -15.12
N LEU A 100 5.34 4.87 -15.63
CA LEU A 100 5.81 5.07 -16.99
C LEU A 100 7.21 5.70 -16.95
N THR A 101 7.96 5.55 -18.04
CA THR A 101 9.25 6.24 -18.22
C THR A 101 9.06 7.75 -18.04
N ASP A 102 10.00 8.39 -17.35
CA ASP A 102 10.02 9.83 -17.06
C ASP A 102 8.84 10.40 -16.27
N TYR A 103 7.94 9.55 -15.76
CA TYR A 103 6.82 9.95 -14.91
C TYR A 103 7.03 9.50 -13.46
N LEU A 104 7.81 10.29 -12.72
CA LEU A 104 8.11 10.06 -11.31
C LEU A 104 6.95 10.51 -10.43
N PHE A 105 6.42 9.58 -9.64
CA PHE A 105 5.52 9.89 -8.55
C PHE A 105 6.32 10.00 -7.26
N THR A 106 6.19 11.11 -6.54
CA THR A 106 6.73 11.28 -5.20
C THR A 106 5.59 11.48 -4.19
N PRO A 107 4.81 10.43 -3.90
CA PRO A 107 3.57 10.56 -3.15
C PRO A 107 3.80 10.66 -1.63
N ASN A 108 5.03 10.96 -1.19
CA ASN A 108 5.36 11.08 0.23
C ASN A 108 4.57 12.23 0.83
N ALA A 109 3.48 11.88 1.50
CA ALA A 109 2.50 12.81 1.99
C ALA A 109 1.84 12.26 3.25
N VAL A 110 1.41 13.16 4.11
CA VAL A 110 0.61 12.88 5.30
C VAL A 110 -0.70 13.62 5.15
N ASP A 111 -1.79 12.96 5.50
CA ASP A 111 -3.15 13.52 5.44
C ASP A 111 -3.89 13.15 6.73
N PHE A 112 -4.78 14.03 7.17
CA PHE A 112 -5.59 13.83 8.35
C PHE A 112 -6.92 14.57 8.19
N GLY A 113 -7.97 14.06 8.83
CA GLY A 113 -9.29 14.64 8.69
C GLY A 113 -10.34 14.04 9.59
N LEU A 114 -11.53 14.62 9.49
CA LEU A 114 -12.76 14.12 10.09
C LEU A 114 -13.74 13.82 8.95
N GLU A 115 -14.26 12.59 8.93
CA GLU A 115 -15.32 12.13 8.04
C GLU A 115 -16.63 12.15 8.84
N LEU A 116 -17.67 12.79 8.29
CA LEU A 116 -19.01 12.82 8.86
C LEU A 116 -19.94 11.97 7.99
N GLU A 117 -20.71 11.09 8.62
CA GLU A 117 -21.70 10.23 7.97
C GLU A 117 -23.09 10.62 8.49
N PHE A 118 -24.00 10.97 7.58
CA PHE A 118 -25.36 11.48 7.88
C PHE A 118 -26.42 10.49 7.40
#